data_AF-A0A4Q4MAM8-F1
#
_entry.id   AF-A0A4Q4MAM8-F1
#
_cell.length_a   1.000
_cell.length_b   1.000
_cell.length_c   1.000
_cell.angle_alpha   90.00
_cell.angle_beta   90.00
_cell.angle_gamma   90.00
#
_symmetry.space_group_name_H-M   'P 1'
#
loop_
_entity.id
_entity.type
_entity.pdbx_description
1 polymer ?
#
loop_
_entity_poly.entity_id
_entity_poly.type
_entity_poly.pdbx_seq_one_letter_code
_entity_poly.pdbx_strand_id
1 'polypeptide(L)'
;MSSIIRNLLALSAVAAVAVAQDPASPPPKLDAPCADAVIFMARGNTAPYHDWRTFPYADATCAKLRAEGKTCDYIEIVFPYGGDYCKQIGEGVRNGLSQITAFNKKCPCTHLILNGFSQGAWIMGDVLAGPGGCSQITTGLDPTSAPGNAIAAALLWGDVKHEKNMPYNVGDGSDLQKNGRDATSLARLNRYAPVLRSYCSKGDPICAGGDDVDKHLTLFEKYTEDASNWTVGKINAAAPLCAAPTPTPSASSSAVASSVRVAGVASSSAAVSSSVAASSSAAAASGVAASGVAASGAAAPSGVAAPSGAAAYSGAAAYSGVAASSSVAALPPAPTSPVYVAPFTAPQPYNDMCVPDITIKYVYV
;
A
#
# COMPACT_ATOMS: atom_id res chain seq x y z
N MET A 1 55.08 -12.76 -14.65
CA MET A 1 54.46 -14.08 -14.91
C MET A 1 53.49 -14.32 -13.76
N SER A 2 52.25 -13.84 -13.80
CA SER A 2 51.14 -14.23 -14.69
C SER A 2 50.35 -15.43 -14.15
N SER A 3 49.20 -15.10 -13.55
CA SER A 3 47.93 -15.84 -13.67
C SER A 3 47.79 -17.16 -12.86
N ILE A 4 46.60 -17.67 -12.52
CA ILE A 4 45.22 -17.39 -13.00
C ILE A 4 44.25 -17.26 -11.82
N ILE A 5 43.41 -16.21 -11.80
CA ILE A 5 42.19 -16.17 -10.96
C ILE A 5 41.10 -17.02 -11.64
N ARG A 6 40.60 -18.06 -10.96
CA ARG A 6 39.48 -18.89 -11.46
C ARG A 6 38.15 -18.46 -10.86
N ASN A 7 37.59 -17.36 -11.36
CA ASN A 7 36.18 -17.04 -11.12
C ASN A 7 35.30 -18.07 -11.84
N LEU A 8 34.74 -19.00 -11.10
CA LEU A 8 33.70 -19.91 -11.61
C LEU A 8 32.37 -19.15 -11.68
N LEU A 9 31.99 -18.74 -12.89
CA LEU A 9 30.65 -18.26 -13.21
C LEU A 9 29.66 -19.41 -13.05
N ALA A 10 28.93 -19.42 -11.93
CA ALA A 10 27.80 -20.31 -11.72
C ALA A 10 26.63 -19.88 -12.64
N LEU A 11 26.47 -20.57 -13.78
CA LEU A 11 25.27 -20.44 -14.60
C LEU A 11 24.09 -21.11 -13.89
N SER A 12 23.39 -20.32 -13.07
CA SER A 12 22.13 -20.73 -12.45
C SER A 12 21.07 -20.96 -13.53
N ALA A 13 20.79 -22.23 -13.83
CA ALA A 13 19.75 -22.61 -14.78
C ALA A 13 18.37 -22.17 -14.24
N VAL A 14 17.70 -21.25 -14.95
CA VAL A 14 16.35 -20.80 -14.62
C VAL A 14 15.36 -21.91 -14.96
N ALA A 15 14.97 -22.68 -13.95
CA ALA A 15 13.79 -23.53 -14.03
C ALA A 15 12.54 -22.65 -13.92
N ALA A 16 11.99 -22.23 -15.06
CA ALA A 16 10.69 -21.56 -15.11
C ALA A 16 9.61 -22.54 -14.62
N VAL A 17 9.04 -22.30 -13.45
CA VAL A 17 7.95 -23.11 -12.92
C VAL A 17 6.71 -22.83 -13.75
N ALA A 18 6.43 -23.72 -14.71
CA ALA A 18 5.26 -23.69 -15.57
C ALA A 18 3.99 -24.03 -14.75
N VAL A 19 3.54 -23.07 -13.96
CA VAL A 19 2.20 -23.06 -13.36
C VAL A 19 1.18 -23.08 -14.50
N ALA A 20 0.21 -23.99 -14.45
CA ALA A 20 -0.85 -24.05 -15.46
C ALA A 20 -1.61 -22.71 -15.49
N GLN A 21 -1.55 -22.01 -16.64
CA GLN A 21 -2.31 -20.80 -16.91
C GLN A 21 -3.33 -21.06 -18.02
N ASP A 22 -4.38 -20.24 -18.05
CA ASP A 22 -5.21 -20.12 -19.24
C ASP A 22 -4.35 -19.55 -20.39
N PRO A 23 -4.23 -20.22 -21.55
CA PRO A 23 -3.47 -19.71 -22.69
C PRO A 23 -4.05 -18.42 -23.31
N ALA A 24 -5.27 -18.02 -22.93
CA ALA A 24 -5.88 -16.73 -23.29
C ALA A 24 -5.65 -15.63 -22.23
N SER A 25 -5.14 -15.95 -21.04
CA SER A 25 -4.79 -14.96 -20.01
C SER A 25 -3.49 -14.23 -20.37
N PRO A 26 -3.37 -12.92 -20.09
CA PRO A 26 -2.05 -12.29 -20.01
C PRO A 26 -1.20 -12.97 -18.91
N PRO A 27 0.13 -12.91 -19.00
CA PRO A 27 1.00 -13.37 -17.92
C PRO A 27 0.87 -12.44 -16.70
N PRO A 28 1.00 -12.97 -15.47
CA PRO A 28 0.90 -12.15 -14.25
C PRO A 28 2.02 -11.12 -14.17
N LYS A 29 1.71 -9.91 -13.71
CA LYS A 29 2.71 -8.88 -13.39
C LYS A 29 3.45 -9.25 -12.09
N LEU A 30 4.66 -9.79 -12.22
CA LEU A 30 5.45 -10.32 -11.08
C LEU A 30 6.27 -9.28 -10.31
N ASP A 31 6.45 -8.08 -10.83
CA ASP A 31 7.33 -7.08 -10.23
C ASP A 31 6.83 -5.63 -10.44
N ALA A 32 7.28 -4.73 -9.56
CA ALA A 32 7.01 -3.30 -9.58
C ALA A 32 8.30 -2.51 -9.22
N PRO A 33 8.43 -1.23 -9.62
CA PRO A 33 9.42 -0.34 -9.02
C PRO A 33 9.07 -0.09 -7.55
N CYS A 34 10.02 0.41 -6.76
CA CYS A 34 9.69 0.91 -5.43
C CYS A 34 8.85 2.19 -5.59
N ALA A 35 7.66 2.18 -5.00
CA ALA A 35 6.67 3.25 -5.08
C ALA A 35 6.19 3.65 -3.67
N ASP A 36 5.33 4.65 -3.54
CA ASP A 36 4.68 4.99 -2.27
C ASP A 36 3.72 3.86 -1.83
N ALA A 37 3.00 3.28 -2.79
CA ALA A 37 2.12 2.13 -2.58
C ALA A 37 2.26 1.06 -3.69
N VAL A 38 2.16 -0.22 -3.33
CA VAL A 38 1.99 -1.33 -4.30
C VAL A 38 0.85 -2.26 -3.90
N ILE A 39 -0.02 -2.56 -4.88
CA ILE A 39 -1.20 -3.42 -4.71
C ILE A 39 -0.87 -4.86 -5.10
N PHE A 40 -1.00 -5.79 -4.16
CA PHE A 40 -0.93 -7.23 -4.42
C PHE A 40 -2.33 -7.74 -4.73
N MET A 41 -2.53 -8.28 -5.94
CA MET A 41 -3.81 -8.71 -6.49
C MET A 41 -3.93 -10.24 -6.49
N ALA A 42 -4.96 -10.79 -5.85
CA ALA A 42 -5.37 -12.19 -5.98
C ALA A 42 -6.74 -12.27 -6.67
N ARG A 43 -6.73 -12.73 -7.92
CA ARG A 43 -7.89 -12.91 -8.80
C ARG A 43 -8.91 -13.93 -8.25
N GLY A 44 -10.12 -13.92 -8.81
CA GLY A 44 -11.16 -14.92 -8.51
C GLY A 44 -10.88 -16.31 -9.09
N ASN A 45 -11.65 -17.31 -8.65
CA ASN A 45 -11.60 -18.65 -9.25
C ASN A 45 -11.91 -18.59 -10.74
N THR A 46 -11.11 -19.29 -11.56
CA THR A 46 -11.20 -19.29 -13.04
C THR A 46 -11.19 -17.90 -13.71
N ALA A 47 -10.76 -16.84 -13.01
CA ALA A 47 -10.45 -15.57 -13.66
C ALA A 47 -9.06 -15.64 -14.34
N PRO A 48 -8.83 -14.87 -15.42
CA PRO A 48 -7.49 -14.60 -15.95
C PRO A 48 -6.74 -13.63 -15.02
N TYR A 49 -5.44 -13.42 -15.25
CA TYR A 49 -4.76 -12.23 -14.73
C TYR A 49 -5.24 -10.97 -15.46
N HIS A 50 -5.05 -9.81 -14.84
CA HIS A 50 -5.57 -8.53 -15.31
C HIS A 50 -7.08 -8.56 -15.62
N ASP A 51 -7.88 -9.20 -14.76
CA ASP A 51 -9.31 -9.41 -14.99
C ASP A 51 -10.13 -8.11 -14.87
N TRP A 52 -11.09 -7.94 -15.79
CA TRP A 52 -11.90 -6.74 -15.93
C TRP A 52 -12.78 -6.39 -14.72
N ARG A 53 -13.04 -7.34 -13.80
CA ARG A 53 -13.88 -7.11 -12.62
C ARG A 53 -13.05 -6.56 -11.46
N THR A 54 -11.86 -7.12 -11.21
CA THR A 54 -11.04 -6.72 -10.05
C THR A 54 -10.13 -5.54 -10.32
N PHE A 55 -9.66 -5.34 -11.55
CA PHE A 55 -8.71 -4.28 -11.88
C PHE A 55 -9.22 -2.82 -11.83
N PRO A 56 -10.52 -2.52 -12.08
CA PRO A 56 -11.04 -1.16 -11.89
C PRO A 56 -10.80 -0.59 -10.48
N TYR A 57 -10.72 -1.44 -9.45
CA TYR A 57 -10.33 -1.02 -8.10
C TYR A 57 -8.84 -0.63 -8.01
N ALA A 58 -7.94 -1.39 -8.64
CA ALA A 58 -6.52 -1.07 -8.66
C ALA A 58 -6.24 0.22 -9.45
N ASP A 59 -6.90 0.39 -10.60
CA ASP A 59 -6.81 1.60 -11.42
C ASP A 59 -7.37 2.82 -10.70
N ALA A 60 -8.55 2.73 -10.09
CA ALA A 60 -9.14 3.82 -9.31
C ALA A 60 -8.25 4.22 -8.12
N THR A 61 -7.71 3.25 -7.38
CA THR A 61 -6.82 3.49 -6.24
C THR A 61 -5.52 4.16 -6.69
N CYS A 62 -4.85 3.62 -7.71
CA CYS A 62 -3.62 4.22 -8.22
C CYS A 62 -3.85 5.57 -8.92
N ALA A 63 -5.00 5.82 -9.55
CA ALA A 63 -5.33 7.12 -10.14
C ALA A 63 -5.50 8.20 -9.05
N LYS A 64 -6.22 7.88 -7.97
CA LYS A 64 -6.38 8.79 -6.82
C LYS A 64 -5.04 9.10 -6.14
N LEU A 65 -4.21 8.08 -5.88
CA LEU A 65 -2.85 8.28 -5.33
C LEU A 65 -1.96 9.15 -6.25
N ARG A 66 -2.02 8.95 -7.57
CA ARG A 66 -1.26 9.80 -8.53
C ARG A 66 -1.76 11.24 -8.58
N ALA A 67 -3.05 11.48 -8.35
CA ALA A 67 -3.60 12.84 -8.21
C ALA A 67 -3.10 13.56 -6.94
N GLU A 68 -2.73 12.81 -5.90
CA GLU A 68 -2.06 13.31 -4.69
C GLU A 68 -0.53 13.39 -4.84
N GLY A 69 0.01 13.15 -6.05
CA GLY A 69 1.45 13.16 -6.33
C GLY A 69 2.21 11.90 -5.90
N LYS A 70 1.51 10.85 -5.45
CA LYS A 70 2.11 9.57 -5.04
C LYS A 70 2.29 8.61 -6.20
N THR A 71 3.33 7.79 -6.13
CA THR A 71 3.56 6.68 -7.05
C THR A 71 2.79 5.44 -6.61
N CYS A 72 2.21 4.72 -7.57
CA CYS A 72 1.41 3.51 -7.33
C CYS A 72 1.53 2.53 -8.50
N ASP A 73 1.64 1.25 -8.19
CA ASP A 73 1.72 0.13 -9.14
C ASP A 73 1.15 -1.17 -8.50
N TYR A 74 1.12 -2.29 -9.22
CA TYR A 74 0.58 -3.57 -8.74
C TYR A 74 1.49 -4.77 -9.03
N ILE A 75 1.27 -5.87 -8.29
CA ILE A 75 1.85 -7.21 -8.48
C ILE A 75 0.72 -8.23 -8.37
N GLU A 76 0.74 -9.29 -9.18
CA GLU A 76 -0.31 -10.32 -9.20
C GLU A 76 0.16 -11.64 -8.57
N ILE A 77 -0.62 -12.19 -7.64
CA ILE A 77 -0.26 -13.40 -6.92
C ILE A 77 -0.37 -14.62 -7.83
N VAL A 78 0.78 -15.22 -8.14
CA VAL A 78 0.85 -16.47 -8.91
C VAL A 78 0.13 -17.62 -8.20
N PHE A 79 -0.90 -18.17 -8.83
CA PHE A 79 -1.45 -19.50 -8.52
C PHE A 79 -2.10 -20.15 -9.75
N PRO A 80 -2.29 -21.49 -9.79
CA PRO A 80 -2.80 -22.19 -10.97
C PRO A 80 -4.16 -21.69 -11.46
N TYR A 81 -4.41 -21.87 -12.75
CA TYR A 81 -5.72 -21.72 -13.35
C TYR A 81 -6.44 -23.08 -13.34
N GLY A 82 -7.37 -23.26 -12.40
CA GLY A 82 -8.15 -24.49 -12.28
C GLY A 82 -7.36 -25.69 -11.73
N GLY A 83 -7.94 -26.88 -11.88
CA GLY A 83 -7.48 -28.10 -11.21
C GLY A 83 -8.00 -28.17 -9.76
N ASP A 84 -7.25 -28.82 -8.88
CA ASP A 84 -7.65 -28.96 -7.48
C ASP A 84 -7.74 -27.59 -6.77
N TYR A 85 -8.87 -27.35 -6.10
CA TYR A 85 -9.17 -26.06 -5.48
C TYR A 85 -8.31 -25.81 -4.23
N CYS A 86 -8.08 -26.85 -3.42
CA CYS A 86 -7.29 -26.75 -2.20
C CYS A 86 -5.80 -26.46 -2.49
N LYS A 87 -5.26 -27.10 -3.54
CA LYS A 87 -3.95 -26.79 -4.09
C LYS A 87 -3.88 -25.35 -4.59
N GLN A 88 -4.86 -24.88 -5.37
CA GLN A 88 -4.87 -23.48 -5.83
C GLN A 88 -4.77 -22.48 -4.68
N ILE A 89 -5.53 -22.65 -3.58
CA ILE A 89 -5.38 -21.81 -2.39
C ILE A 89 -3.98 -21.94 -1.79
N GLY A 90 -3.50 -23.17 -1.53
CA GLY A 90 -2.22 -23.40 -0.86
C GLY A 90 -1.00 -22.86 -1.62
N GLU A 91 -1.00 -23.00 -2.96
CA GLU A 91 0.02 -22.40 -3.83
C GLU A 91 -0.10 -20.88 -3.86
N GLY A 92 -1.32 -20.32 -3.93
CA GLY A 92 -1.56 -18.88 -3.86
C GLY A 92 -1.09 -18.25 -2.55
N VAL A 93 -1.33 -18.89 -1.40
CA VAL A 93 -0.85 -18.39 -0.10
C VAL A 93 0.67 -18.48 0.00
N ARG A 94 1.27 -19.60 -0.41
CA ARG A 94 2.73 -19.80 -0.41
C ARG A 94 3.43 -18.77 -1.30
N ASN A 95 2.92 -18.58 -2.51
CA ASN A 95 3.47 -17.61 -3.46
C ASN A 95 3.17 -16.17 -3.01
N GLY A 96 2.00 -15.91 -2.42
CA GLY A 96 1.64 -14.61 -1.84
C GLY A 96 2.62 -14.15 -0.76
N LEU A 97 2.85 -15.01 0.24
CA LEU A 97 3.86 -14.81 1.27
C LEU A 97 5.26 -14.57 0.68
N SER A 98 5.66 -15.36 -0.33
CA SER A 98 6.95 -15.18 -1.02
C SER A 98 7.07 -13.83 -1.73
N GLN A 99 6.08 -13.45 -2.54
CA GLN A 99 6.13 -12.24 -3.37
C GLN A 99 6.07 -10.97 -2.50
N ILE A 100 5.19 -10.94 -1.50
CA ILE A 100 5.07 -9.82 -0.56
C ILE A 100 6.35 -9.64 0.26
N THR A 101 6.92 -10.75 0.79
CA THR A 101 8.16 -10.69 1.57
C THR A 101 9.37 -10.29 0.71
N ALA A 102 9.47 -10.82 -0.51
CA ALA A 102 10.57 -10.49 -1.43
C ALA A 102 10.48 -9.03 -1.92
N PHE A 103 9.28 -8.54 -2.23
CA PHE A 103 9.07 -7.14 -2.62
C PHE A 103 9.30 -6.18 -1.46
N ASN A 104 8.81 -6.46 -0.25
CA ASN A 104 9.12 -5.65 0.94
C ASN A 104 10.64 -5.59 1.21
N LYS A 105 11.37 -6.69 0.99
CA LYS A 105 12.84 -6.70 1.08
C LYS A 105 13.53 -5.86 -0.02
N LYS A 106 12.94 -5.78 -1.22
CA LYS A 106 13.41 -4.93 -2.33
C LYS A 106 13.10 -3.44 -2.06
N CYS A 107 11.92 -3.16 -1.50
CA CYS A 107 11.32 -1.84 -1.35
C CYS A 107 10.76 -1.65 0.07
N PRO A 108 11.61 -1.56 1.11
CA PRO A 108 11.15 -1.53 2.51
C PRO A 108 10.37 -0.28 2.91
N CYS A 109 10.44 0.78 2.08
CA CYS A 109 9.74 2.03 2.29
C CYS A 109 8.35 2.09 1.64
N THR A 110 7.97 1.08 0.84
CA THR A 110 6.70 1.04 0.09
C THR A 110 5.58 0.48 0.97
N HIS A 111 4.45 1.19 1.04
CA HIS A 111 3.25 0.66 1.68
C HIS A 111 2.58 -0.39 0.80
N LEU A 112 2.08 -1.45 1.42
CA LEU A 112 1.49 -2.58 0.73
C LEU A 112 -0.03 -2.54 0.88
N ILE A 113 -0.73 -2.84 -0.22
CA ILE A 113 -2.18 -3.00 -0.27
C ILE A 113 -2.44 -4.45 -0.70
N LEU A 114 -3.18 -5.22 0.10
CA LEU A 114 -3.59 -6.59 -0.28
C LEU A 114 -5.03 -6.56 -0.79
N ASN A 115 -5.28 -7.09 -1.99
CA ASN A 115 -6.60 -7.12 -2.60
C ASN A 115 -6.90 -8.52 -3.14
N GLY A 116 -7.96 -9.16 -2.64
CA GLY A 116 -8.35 -10.51 -3.04
C GLY A 116 -9.84 -10.64 -3.28
N PHE A 117 -10.23 -11.34 -4.35
CA PHE A 117 -11.64 -11.63 -4.68
C PHE A 117 -11.94 -13.13 -4.64
N SER A 118 -13.04 -13.54 -3.99
CA SER A 118 -13.54 -14.91 -3.98
C SER A 118 -12.48 -15.90 -3.46
N GLN A 119 -12.06 -16.89 -4.26
CA GLN A 119 -10.88 -17.72 -4.00
C GLN A 119 -9.61 -16.91 -3.62
N GLY A 120 -9.38 -15.78 -4.30
CA GLY A 120 -8.31 -14.83 -4.01
C GLY A 120 -8.48 -14.07 -2.70
N ALA A 121 -9.72 -13.87 -2.22
CA ALA A 121 -10.00 -13.30 -0.90
C ALA A 121 -9.60 -14.30 0.21
N TRP A 122 -9.92 -15.59 0.05
CA TRP A 122 -9.41 -16.62 0.97
C TRP A 122 -7.87 -16.63 0.94
N ILE A 123 -7.23 -16.64 -0.25
CA ILE A 123 -5.76 -16.54 -0.38
C ILE A 123 -5.20 -15.34 0.40
N MET A 124 -5.77 -14.14 0.25
CA MET A 124 -5.28 -12.95 0.96
C MET A 124 -5.54 -12.99 2.47
N GLY A 125 -6.69 -13.50 2.91
CA GLY A 125 -6.96 -13.73 4.33
C GLY A 125 -5.98 -14.73 4.95
N ASP A 126 -5.58 -15.77 4.23
CA ASP A 126 -4.61 -16.77 4.69
C ASP A 126 -3.14 -16.31 4.53
N VAL A 127 -2.85 -15.34 3.65
CA VAL A 127 -1.58 -14.59 3.66
C VAL A 127 -1.46 -13.72 4.93
N LEU A 128 -2.56 -13.12 5.38
CA LEU A 128 -2.59 -12.33 6.62
C LEU A 128 -2.61 -13.21 7.89
N ALA A 129 -3.27 -14.37 7.84
CA ALA A 129 -3.65 -15.09 9.06
C ALA A 129 -3.56 -16.62 9.02
N GLY A 130 -3.17 -17.23 7.90
CA GLY A 130 -3.24 -18.68 7.69
C GLY A 130 -4.67 -19.25 7.73
N PRO A 131 -4.85 -20.58 7.75
CA PRO A 131 -3.80 -21.61 7.81
C PRO A 131 -3.03 -21.80 6.50
N GLY A 132 -3.58 -21.44 5.34
CA GLY A 132 -2.96 -21.70 4.04
C GLY A 132 -3.80 -22.61 3.14
N GLY A 133 -5.12 -22.42 3.13
CA GLY A 133 -6.06 -23.30 2.44
C GLY A 133 -6.41 -24.55 3.24
N CYS A 134 -6.52 -25.68 2.55
CA CYS A 134 -7.07 -26.91 3.15
C CYS A 134 -6.03 -27.84 3.82
N SER A 135 -4.74 -27.67 3.53
CA SER A 135 -3.72 -28.69 3.83
C SER A 135 -2.30 -28.17 4.11
N GLN A 136 -2.03 -26.88 3.91
CA GLN A 136 -0.78 -26.24 4.35
C GLN A 136 -1.00 -25.56 5.70
N ILE A 137 0.08 -25.34 6.46
CA ILE A 137 0.06 -24.56 7.70
C ILE A 137 1.08 -23.43 7.61
N THR A 138 0.58 -22.21 7.76
CA THR A 138 1.28 -20.95 8.03
C THR A 138 0.48 -20.18 9.08
N THR A 139 1.12 -19.26 9.80
CA THR A 139 0.44 -18.28 10.65
C THR A 139 -0.05 -17.05 9.88
N GLY A 140 0.34 -16.91 8.60
CA GLY A 140 0.29 -15.65 7.88
C GLY A 140 1.40 -14.68 8.32
N LEU A 141 1.41 -13.49 7.73
CA LEU A 141 2.34 -12.41 8.06
C LEU A 141 1.97 -11.81 9.44
N ASP A 142 2.92 -11.78 10.37
CA ASP A 142 2.73 -11.05 11.62
C ASP A 142 2.76 -9.53 11.36
N PRO A 143 1.78 -8.72 11.82
CA PRO A 143 1.78 -7.27 11.61
C PRO A 143 2.93 -6.52 12.30
N THR A 144 3.72 -7.18 13.15
CA THR A 144 4.99 -6.63 13.69
C THR A 144 6.23 -7.00 12.87
N SER A 145 6.10 -7.89 11.88
CA SER A 145 7.16 -8.19 10.91
C SER A 145 7.27 -7.07 9.86
N ALA A 146 8.45 -6.88 9.25
CA ALA A 146 8.67 -5.87 8.22
C ALA A 146 7.63 -5.90 7.07
N PRO A 147 7.28 -7.05 6.44
CA PRO A 147 6.24 -7.10 5.42
C PRO A 147 4.83 -6.89 5.97
N GLY A 148 4.52 -7.37 7.19
CA GLY A 148 3.19 -7.20 7.80
C GLY A 148 2.91 -5.77 8.24
N ASN A 149 3.89 -5.11 8.87
CA ASN A 149 3.83 -3.70 9.28
C ASN A 149 3.73 -2.74 8.08
N ALA A 150 4.21 -3.17 6.91
CA ALA A 150 4.08 -2.41 5.67
C ALA A 150 2.66 -2.43 5.07
N ILE A 151 1.77 -3.34 5.51
CA ILE A 151 0.39 -3.45 5.03
C ILE A 151 -0.45 -2.29 5.59
N ALA A 152 -0.66 -1.28 4.76
CA ALA A 152 -1.52 -0.13 5.09
C ALA A 152 -3.00 -0.40 4.83
N ALA A 153 -3.33 -1.30 3.91
CA ALA A 153 -4.70 -1.70 3.62
C ALA A 153 -4.80 -3.17 3.17
N ALA A 154 -5.90 -3.84 3.53
CA ALA A 154 -6.26 -5.17 3.05
C ALA A 154 -7.77 -5.23 2.73
N LEU A 155 -8.12 -5.84 1.60
CA LEU A 155 -9.49 -5.91 1.08
C LEU A 155 -9.84 -7.33 0.63
N LEU A 156 -10.83 -7.92 1.27
CA LEU A 156 -11.29 -9.31 1.04
C LEU A 156 -12.73 -9.30 0.50
N TRP A 157 -12.86 -9.44 -0.82
CA TRP A 157 -14.13 -9.29 -1.53
C TRP A 157 -14.81 -10.63 -1.74
N GLY A 158 -16.01 -10.82 -1.17
CA GLY A 158 -16.75 -12.09 -1.26
C GLY A 158 -15.97 -13.25 -0.66
N ASP A 159 -15.32 -13.06 0.50
CA ASP A 159 -14.43 -14.08 1.08
C ASP A 159 -15.18 -15.38 1.35
N VAL A 160 -14.65 -16.48 0.82
CA VAL A 160 -15.08 -17.86 1.13
C VAL A 160 -14.94 -18.15 2.63
N LYS A 161 -14.07 -17.40 3.31
CA LYS A 161 -13.80 -17.38 4.75
C LYS A 161 -14.24 -16.10 5.46
N HIS A 162 -15.27 -15.43 4.93
CA HIS A 162 -15.93 -14.32 5.60
C HIS A 162 -16.50 -14.76 6.96
N GLU A 163 -16.21 -14.01 8.01
CA GLU A 163 -16.75 -14.20 9.36
C GLU A 163 -17.66 -13.01 9.69
N LYS A 164 -18.86 -13.28 10.19
CA LYS A 164 -19.88 -12.25 10.46
C LYS A 164 -19.52 -11.39 11.66
N ASN A 165 -20.17 -10.22 11.73
CA ASN A 165 -20.10 -9.29 12.87
C ASN A 165 -18.66 -8.81 13.19
N MET A 166 -17.73 -8.93 12.24
CA MET A 166 -16.37 -8.41 12.41
C MET A 166 -16.33 -6.90 12.13
N PRO A 167 -15.51 -6.12 12.85
CA PRO A 167 -15.50 -4.65 12.76
C PRO A 167 -14.95 -4.11 11.42
N TYR A 168 -14.43 -4.98 10.57
CA TYR A 168 -13.97 -4.69 9.20
C TYR A 168 -14.99 -5.09 8.12
N ASN A 169 -16.14 -5.64 8.46
CA ASN A 169 -17.13 -6.03 7.46
C ASN A 169 -17.83 -4.82 6.85
N VAL A 170 -18.05 -4.87 5.53
CA VAL A 170 -18.71 -3.81 4.75
C VAL A 170 -19.74 -4.42 3.81
N GLY A 171 -20.90 -3.78 3.72
CA GLY A 171 -22.01 -4.20 2.88
C GLY A 171 -23.15 -4.83 3.67
N ASP A 172 -24.22 -5.17 2.95
CA ASP A 172 -25.47 -5.67 3.52
C ASP A 172 -25.41 -7.16 3.94
N GLY A 173 -24.30 -7.85 3.71
CA GLY A 173 -24.02 -9.20 4.21
C GLY A 173 -23.14 -9.25 5.47
N SER A 174 -22.81 -8.12 6.10
CA SER A 174 -21.80 -8.02 7.18
C SER A 174 -22.09 -8.85 8.44
N ASP A 175 -23.35 -9.23 8.68
CA ASP A 175 -23.85 -10.04 9.79
C ASP A 175 -24.13 -11.51 9.40
N LEU A 176 -23.82 -11.89 8.15
CA LEU A 176 -24.03 -13.22 7.59
C LEU A 176 -22.70 -13.96 7.37
N GLN A 177 -22.72 -15.29 7.37
CA GLN A 177 -21.57 -16.09 6.91
C GLN A 177 -22.00 -17.47 6.41
N LYS A 178 -21.31 -17.97 5.38
CA LYS A 178 -21.43 -19.36 4.91
C LYS A 178 -20.45 -20.30 5.61
N ASN A 179 -19.14 -20.03 5.44
CA ASN A 179 -18.05 -20.94 5.77
C ASN A 179 -16.98 -20.22 6.58
N GLY A 180 -17.30 -19.89 7.83
CA GLY A 180 -16.47 -19.09 8.73
C GLY A 180 -14.99 -19.50 8.84
N ARG A 181 -14.20 -18.56 9.36
CA ARG A 181 -12.76 -18.70 9.59
C ARG A 181 -12.54 -19.41 10.92
N ASP A 182 -11.56 -20.32 11.00
CA ASP A 182 -11.28 -20.99 12.28
C ASP A 182 -10.82 -19.97 13.33
N ALA A 183 -11.14 -20.19 14.60
CA ALA A 183 -10.90 -19.22 15.66
C ALA A 183 -9.42 -18.80 15.80
N THR A 184 -8.49 -19.68 15.43
CA THR A 184 -7.04 -19.46 15.52
C THR A 184 -6.52 -18.60 14.35
N SER A 185 -7.04 -18.79 13.13
CA SER A 185 -6.85 -17.88 12.00
C SER A 185 -7.55 -16.54 12.25
N LEU A 186 -8.82 -16.55 12.69
CA LEU A 186 -9.61 -15.35 12.96
C LEU A 186 -8.93 -14.44 13.99
N ALA A 187 -8.39 -15.00 15.07
CA ALA A 187 -7.62 -14.26 16.07
C ALA A 187 -6.37 -13.56 15.48
N ARG A 188 -5.74 -14.14 14.45
CA ARG A 188 -4.61 -13.50 13.73
C ARG A 188 -5.11 -12.45 12.74
N LEU A 189 -6.17 -12.72 11.97
CA LEU A 189 -6.76 -11.78 11.02
C LEU A 189 -7.27 -10.52 11.72
N ASN A 190 -7.85 -10.66 12.90
CA ASN A 190 -8.36 -9.54 13.71
C ASN A 190 -7.25 -8.58 14.19
N ARG A 191 -5.96 -8.97 14.13
CA ARG A 191 -4.84 -8.04 14.38
C ARG A 191 -4.68 -7.01 13.25
N TYR A 192 -5.16 -7.32 12.06
CA TYR A 192 -5.23 -6.40 10.91
C TYR A 192 -6.54 -5.60 10.86
N ALA A 193 -7.49 -5.78 11.79
CA ALA A 193 -8.78 -5.08 11.78
C ALA A 193 -8.71 -3.54 11.55
N PRO A 194 -7.71 -2.79 12.06
CA PRO A 194 -7.58 -1.36 11.79
C PRO A 194 -7.26 -1.00 10.32
N VAL A 195 -6.77 -1.95 9.52
CA VAL A 195 -6.36 -1.78 8.12
C VAL A 195 -7.07 -2.75 7.16
N LEU A 196 -8.07 -3.49 7.63
CA LEU A 196 -8.80 -4.50 6.87
C LEU A 196 -10.21 -4.00 6.52
N ARG A 197 -10.70 -4.42 5.35
CA ARG A 197 -12.13 -4.47 5.00
C ARG A 197 -12.47 -5.82 4.38
N SER A 198 -13.63 -6.38 4.72
CA SER A 198 -14.20 -7.53 3.99
C SER A 198 -15.58 -7.17 3.45
N TYR A 199 -15.72 -7.19 2.12
CA TYR A 199 -16.97 -6.85 1.44
C TYR A 199 -17.80 -8.11 1.24
N CYS A 200 -19.02 -8.13 1.78
CA CYS A 200 -19.99 -9.20 1.56
C CYS A 200 -21.38 -8.61 1.36
N SER A 201 -22.13 -9.11 0.37
CA SER A 201 -23.52 -8.69 0.11
C SER A 201 -24.52 -9.78 0.48
N LYS A 202 -25.70 -9.38 0.93
CA LYS A 202 -26.81 -10.27 1.27
C LYS A 202 -27.29 -11.00 0.02
N GLY A 203 -27.38 -12.33 0.11
CA GLY A 203 -27.69 -13.21 -1.01
C GLY A 203 -26.46 -13.84 -1.67
N ASP A 204 -25.24 -13.35 -1.41
CA ASP A 204 -24.00 -13.91 -1.95
C ASP A 204 -23.85 -15.40 -1.56
N PRO A 205 -23.76 -16.34 -2.53
CA PRO A 205 -23.71 -17.77 -2.28
C PRO A 205 -22.32 -18.28 -1.84
N ILE A 206 -21.32 -17.41 -1.76
CA ILE A 206 -19.95 -17.71 -1.34
C ILE A 206 -19.70 -17.19 0.09
N CYS A 207 -19.91 -15.90 0.34
CA CYS A 207 -19.63 -15.29 1.66
C CYS A 207 -20.84 -15.31 2.60
N ALA A 208 -22.03 -14.92 2.14
CA ALA A 208 -23.22 -14.77 3.00
C ALA A 208 -24.02 -16.07 3.19
N GLY A 209 -23.92 -17.01 2.25
CA GLY A 209 -24.66 -18.28 2.29
C GLY A 209 -26.02 -18.25 1.59
N GLY A 210 -26.25 -17.29 0.69
CA GLY A 210 -27.44 -17.26 -0.17
C GLY A 210 -27.30 -18.12 -1.43
N ASP A 211 -28.03 -17.72 -2.47
CA ASP A 211 -28.19 -18.39 -3.76
C ASP A 211 -27.98 -17.46 -4.98
N ASP A 212 -27.86 -16.15 -4.76
CA ASP A 212 -27.80 -15.12 -5.80
C ASP A 212 -26.36 -14.80 -6.21
N VAL A 213 -25.91 -15.45 -7.29
CA VAL A 213 -24.54 -15.31 -7.82
C VAL A 213 -24.20 -13.88 -8.23
N ASP A 214 -25.16 -13.06 -8.66
CA ASP A 214 -24.88 -11.68 -9.07
C ASP A 214 -24.46 -10.82 -7.88
N LYS A 215 -24.92 -11.12 -6.66
CA LYS A 215 -24.44 -10.47 -5.42
C LYS A 215 -22.96 -10.71 -5.16
N HIS A 216 -22.40 -11.81 -5.67
CA HIS A 216 -20.98 -12.12 -5.59
C HIS A 216 -20.18 -11.43 -6.70
N LEU A 217 -20.72 -11.41 -7.93
CA LEU A 217 -19.99 -10.90 -9.10
C LEU A 217 -19.98 -9.37 -9.22
N THR A 218 -20.98 -8.68 -8.68
CA THR A 218 -21.15 -7.21 -8.79
C THR A 218 -20.53 -6.42 -7.64
N LEU A 219 -19.81 -7.05 -6.70
CA LEU A 219 -19.23 -6.37 -5.54
C LEU A 219 -18.32 -5.18 -5.91
N PHE A 220 -17.47 -5.35 -6.95
CA PHE A 220 -16.59 -4.28 -7.43
C PHE A 220 -17.36 -3.14 -8.07
N GLU A 221 -18.41 -3.42 -8.85
CA GLU A 221 -19.30 -2.41 -9.45
C GLU A 221 -19.99 -1.57 -8.37
N LYS A 222 -20.40 -2.21 -7.27
CA LYS A 222 -21.14 -1.59 -6.15
C LYS A 222 -20.25 -0.78 -5.21
N TYR A 223 -18.99 -1.16 -4.98
CA TYR A 223 -18.15 -0.56 -3.92
C TYR A 223 -16.74 -0.06 -4.33
N THR A 224 -16.33 -0.13 -5.61
CA THR A 224 -14.96 0.31 -6.03
C THR A 224 -14.61 1.74 -5.58
N GLU A 225 -15.55 2.69 -5.65
CA GLU A 225 -15.31 4.09 -5.28
C GLU A 225 -15.12 4.26 -3.75
N ASP A 226 -15.95 3.63 -2.91
CA ASP A 226 -15.77 3.60 -1.46
C ASP A 226 -14.46 2.90 -1.08
N ALA A 227 -14.18 1.74 -1.68
CA ALA A 227 -12.99 0.96 -1.40
C ALA A 227 -11.70 1.69 -1.74
N SER A 228 -11.62 2.30 -2.92
CA SER A 228 -10.43 3.04 -3.36
C SER A 228 -10.25 4.35 -2.57
N ASN A 229 -11.31 5.09 -2.27
CA ASN A 229 -11.24 6.26 -1.38
C ASN A 229 -10.76 5.87 0.03
N TRP A 230 -11.28 4.78 0.60
CA TRP A 230 -10.84 4.29 1.91
C TRP A 230 -9.38 3.82 1.88
N THR A 231 -8.93 3.12 0.82
CA THR A 231 -7.53 2.70 0.68
C THR A 231 -6.59 3.89 0.55
N VAL A 232 -6.93 4.92 -0.23
CA VAL A 232 -6.17 6.17 -0.32
C VAL A 232 -6.08 6.83 1.07
N GLY A 233 -7.20 6.93 1.78
CA GLY A 233 -7.23 7.42 3.17
C GLY A 233 -6.35 6.61 4.13
N LYS A 234 -6.23 5.29 3.94
CA LYS A 234 -5.32 4.44 4.71
C LYS A 234 -3.86 4.68 4.38
N ILE A 235 -3.49 4.85 3.10
CA ILE A 235 -2.13 5.20 2.68
C ILE A 235 -1.73 6.58 3.22
N ASN A 236 -2.66 7.55 3.23
CA ASN A 236 -2.41 8.89 3.76
C ASN A 236 -2.34 8.96 5.30
N ALA A 237 -2.97 8.02 6.00
CA ALA A 237 -2.90 7.90 7.45
C ALA A 237 -1.79 6.97 7.95
N ALA A 238 -1.05 6.31 7.06
CA ALA A 238 0.00 5.36 7.42
C ALA A 238 1.26 6.07 7.95
N ALA A 239 1.88 5.53 9.00
CA ALA A 239 3.15 6.03 9.50
C ALA A 239 4.29 5.69 8.51
N PRO A 240 5.20 6.63 8.18
CA PRO A 240 6.29 6.37 7.23
C PRO A 240 7.16 5.18 7.64
N LEU A 241 7.28 4.20 6.75
CA LEU A 241 8.08 2.97 6.96
C LEU A 241 9.60 3.24 6.96
N CYS A 242 10.00 4.33 6.32
CA CYS A 242 11.36 4.85 6.30
C CYS A 242 11.33 6.32 6.72
N ALA A 243 12.45 6.82 7.26
CA ALA A 243 12.65 8.26 7.34
C ALA A 243 12.59 8.84 5.91
N ALA A 244 11.81 9.91 5.73
CA ALA A 244 11.85 10.67 4.48
C ALA A 244 13.30 11.13 4.24
N PRO A 245 13.80 11.12 2.98
CA PRO A 245 15.12 11.63 2.69
C PRO A 245 15.17 13.10 3.09
N THR A 246 15.92 13.42 4.14
CA THR A 246 16.13 14.80 4.59
C THR A 246 16.57 15.63 3.38
N PRO A 247 15.92 16.77 3.10
CA PRO A 247 16.34 17.62 2.00
C PRO A 247 17.74 18.16 2.31
N THR A 248 18.76 17.48 1.77
CA THR A 248 20.15 17.94 1.82
C THR A 248 20.15 19.36 1.25
N PRO A 249 20.58 20.38 2.02
CA PRO A 249 20.59 21.74 1.53
C PRO A 249 21.52 21.79 0.32
N SER A 250 20.93 21.94 -0.88
CA SER A 250 21.69 22.12 -2.10
C SER A 250 22.61 23.31 -1.88
N ALA A 251 23.92 23.06 -1.97
CA ALA A 251 24.94 24.07 -1.72
C ALA A 251 24.79 25.18 -2.75
N SER A 252 24.02 26.21 -2.40
CA SER A 252 23.81 27.39 -3.20
C SER A 252 25.13 28.10 -3.32
N SER A 253 25.82 27.85 -4.43
CA SER A 253 27.10 28.46 -4.78
C SER A 253 26.86 29.94 -5.06
N SER A 254 26.86 30.74 -3.99
CA SER A 254 26.77 32.19 -4.03
C SER A 254 27.86 32.75 -4.95
N ALA A 255 27.47 33.05 -6.19
CA ALA A 255 28.37 33.61 -7.18
C ALA A 255 28.81 35.00 -6.71
N VAL A 256 30.05 35.09 -6.23
CA VAL A 256 30.62 36.35 -5.73
C VAL A 256 30.82 37.29 -6.92
N ALA A 257 29.85 38.19 -7.13
CA ALA A 257 29.87 39.17 -8.19
C ALA A 257 30.93 40.26 -7.90
N SER A 258 32.16 40.03 -8.35
CA SER A 258 33.25 41.01 -8.30
C SER A 258 32.92 42.25 -9.13
N SER A 259 32.45 43.31 -8.45
CA SER A 259 32.10 44.58 -9.07
C SER A 259 33.34 45.41 -9.42
N VAL A 260 33.87 45.19 -10.62
CA VAL A 260 34.90 46.07 -11.19
C VAL A 260 34.31 47.46 -11.43
N ARG A 261 34.81 48.46 -10.70
CA ARG A 261 34.45 49.86 -10.94
C ARG A 261 35.19 50.39 -12.16
N VAL A 262 34.47 50.67 -13.24
CA VAL A 262 34.95 51.53 -14.34
C VAL A 262 34.43 52.94 -14.09
N ALA A 263 35.32 53.93 -14.15
CA ALA A 263 34.95 55.33 -14.00
C ALA A 263 34.19 55.82 -15.26
N GLY A 264 33.10 56.57 -15.06
CA GLY A 264 32.29 57.08 -16.16
C GLY A 264 33.00 58.20 -16.93
N VAL A 265 32.79 58.23 -18.25
CA VAL A 265 33.11 59.37 -19.12
C VAL A 265 31.79 59.89 -19.67
N ALA A 266 31.53 61.19 -19.50
CA ALA A 266 30.27 61.80 -19.90
C ALA A 266 30.31 62.27 -21.36
N SER A 267 29.17 62.18 -22.06
CA SER A 267 28.84 63.06 -23.19
C SER A 267 27.32 63.10 -23.42
N SER A 268 26.86 64.31 -23.75
CA SER A 268 25.48 64.67 -24.11
C SER A 268 25.02 63.94 -25.41
N SER A 269 23.73 63.86 -25.77
CA SER A 269 22.87 65.02 -26.02
C SER A 269 21.40 64.68 -26.28
N ALA A 270 20.56 65.72 -26.21
CA ALA A 270 19.26 65.89 -26.87
C ALA A 270 18.09 64.98 -26.45
N ALA A 271 17.02 65.62 -25.99
CA ALA A 271 15.69 65.02 -25.87
C ALA A 271 14.84 65.38 -27.11
N VAL A 272 13.83 64.55 -27.40
CA VAL A 272 12.67 64.93 -28.20
C VAL A 272 11.42 64.32 -27.59
N SER A 273 10.45 65.17 -27.26
CA SER A 273 9.14 64.77 -26.73
C SER A 273 8.11 64.75 -27.86
N SER A 274 7.27 63.72 -27.91
CA SER A 274 6.01 63.79 -28.66
C SER A 274 4.93 62.94 -27.98
N SER A 275 3.82 63.58 -27.63
CA SER A 275 2.67 62.97 -26.96
C SER A 275 1.45 62.94 -27.88
N VAL A 276 0.90 61.76 -28.11
CA VAL A 276 -0.50 61.53 -28.54
C VAL A 276 -0.96 60.27 -27.82
N ALA A 277 -1.92 60.34 -26.90
CA ALA A 277 -3.36 60.64 -27.06
C ALA A 277 -4.16 59.35 -27.29
N ALA A 278 -5.26 59.19 -26.53
CA ALA A 278 -6.03 57.95 -26.46
C ALA A 278 -7.35 58.05 -27.23
N SER A 279 -7.84 56.89 -27.68
CA SER A 279 -9.27 56.59 -27.86
C SER A 279 -9.48 55.07 -27.67
N SER A 280 -10.49 54.49 -27.01
CA SER A 280 -11.77 54.91 -26.39
C SER A 280 -13.00 54.28 -27.04
N SER A 281 -13.36 53.06 -26.59
CA SER A 281 -14.70 52.45 -26.63
C SER A 281 -14.68 51.21 -25.72
N ALA A 282 -15.20 51.20 -24.49
CA ALA A 282 -16.59 51.44 -24.06
C ALA A 282 -17.56 50.43 -24.70
N ALA A 283 -18.01 49.40 -23.96
CA ALA A 283 -19.25 49.35 -23.15
C ALA A 283 -20.49 48.95 -24.01
N ALA A 284 -21.56 48.32 -23.52
CA ALA A 284 -22.01 47.85 -22.19
C ALA A 284 -22.60 46.42 -22.34
N ALA A 285 -22.82 45.55 -21.34
CA ALA A 285 -23.14 45.66 -19.91
C ALA A 285 -24.63 45.91 -19.56
N SER A 286 -25.37 44.81 -19.31
CA SER A 286 -26.62 44.65 -18.53
C SER A 286 -26.72 43.15 -18.14
N GLY A 287 -27.25 42.69 -17.00
CA GLY A 287 -28.05 43.32 -15.95
C GLY A 287 -29.47 42.69 -15.89
N VAL A 288 -30.13 42.46 -14.74
CA VAL A 288 -29.82 42.74 -13.31
C VAL A 288 -30.68 41.80 -12.41
N ALA A 289 -30.32 41.67 -11.11
CA ALA A 289 -31.15 41.25 -9.94
C ALA A 289 -31.67 39.79 -9.87
N ALA A 290 -31.72 39.06 -8.74
CA ALA A 290 -31.46 39.27 -7.29
C ALA A 290 -32.62 39.70 -6.35
N SER A 291 -32.82 38.90 -5.29
CA SER A 291 -33.45 39.14 -3.96
C SER A 291 -33.11 37.90 -3.09
N GLY A 292 -32.91 37.92 -1.76
CA GLY A 292 -33.44 38.75 -0.66
C GLY A 292 -34.49 37.93 0.11
N VAL A 293 -34.49 37.70 1.44
CA VAL A 293 -34.10 38.46 2.66
C VAL A 293 -33.78 37.42 3.79
N ALA A 294 -32.67 37.49 4.57
CA ALA A 294 -32.48 38.06 5.94
C ALA A 294 -33.44 37.52 7.07
N ALA A 295 -33.16 37.46 8.38
CA ALA A 295 -31.96 37.60 9.28
C ALA A 295 -32.35 37.03 10.70
N SER A 296 -31.75 37.19 11.90
CA SER A 296 -30.72 38.09 12.51
C SER A 296 -30.13 37.54 13.84
N GLY A 297 -28.85 37.81 14.16
CA GLY A 297 -28.30 37.89 15.54
C GLY A 297 -28.05 36.58 16.32
N ALA A 298 -27.58 36.56 17.59
CA ALA A 298 -26.79 37.49 18.46
C ALA A 298 -26.32 36.69 19.74
N ALA A 299 -25.42 37.07 20.66
CA ALA A 299 -24.53 38.22 20.90
C ALA A 299 -23.28 37.80 21.77
N ALA A 300 -22.62 38.74 22.49
CA ALA A 300 -21.50 38.59 23.45
C ALA A 300 -21.62 39.69 24.56
N PRO A 301 -20.68 40.02 25.51
CA PRO A 301 -19.28 39.57 25.70
C PRO A 301 -18.71 39.47 27.18
N SER A 302 -17.38 39.29 27.29
CA SER A 302 -16.45 39.77 28.35
C SER A 302 -16.42 39.21 29.79
N GLY A 303 -15.20 38.94 30.29
CA GLY A 303 -14.86 38.67 31.70
C GLY A 303 -13.34 38.43 31.90
N VAL A 304 -12.77 38.75 33.07
CA VAL A 304 -11.30 38.76 33.32
C VAL A 304 -10.95 38.20 34.70
N ALA A 305 -9.98 37.27 34.79
CA ALA A 305 -9.10 37.07 35.96
C ALA A 305 -7.94 36.09 35.70
N ALA A 306 -6.77 36.41 36.26
CA ALA A 306 -5.74 35.46 36.74
C ALA A 306 -5.40 35.88 38.19
N PRO A 307 -4.68 35.07 39.02
CA PRO A 307 -3.21 35.17 38.97
C PRO A 307 -2.38 33.95 39.43
N SER A 308 -1.08 34.03 39.11
CA SER A 308 0.10 33.61 39.91
C SER A 308 0.25 32.19 40.49
N GLY A 309 1.35 31.54 40.10
CA GLY A 309 2.05 30.49 40.84
C GLY A 309 3.54 30.44 40.44
N ALA A 310 4.45 30.44 41.43
CA ALA A 310 5.90 30.36 41.21
C ALA A 310 6.37 28.89 41.08
N ALA A 311 7.61 28.53 40.73
CA ALA A 311 8.86 29.32 40.73
C ALA A 311 9.86 28.84 39.66
N ALA A 312 10.94 29.60 39.48
CA ALA A 312 12.08 29.24 38.62
C ALA A 312 13.17 28.48 39.39
N TYR A 313 14.01 27.73 38.66
CA TYR A 313 15.38 27.45 39.10
C TYR A 313 16.35 27.53 37.93
N SER A 314 17.51 28.17 38.15
CA SER A 314 18.51 28.44 37.12
C SER A 314 19.57 27.33 37.06
N GLY A 315 20.12 27.06 35.87
CA GLY A 315 21.12 26.01 35.69
C GLY A 315 21.86 26.08 34.35
N ALA A 316 22.58 27.18 34.09
CA ALA A 316 23.42 27.33 32.92
C ALA A 316 24.86 26.88 33.21
N ALA A 317 25.35 25.89 32.48
CA ALA A 317 26.77 25.51 32.44
C ALA A 317 27.14 25.16 30.99
N ALA A 318 28.12 25.87 30.42
CA ALA A 318 28.60 25.65 29.06
C ALA A 318 29.94 24.93 29.08
N TYR A 319 30.17 24.03 28.12
CA TYR A 319 31.53 23.70 27.68
C TYR A 319 31.56 23.40 26.17
N SER A 320 32.77 23.48 25.61
CA SER A 320 33.04 23.59 24.17
C SER A 320 32.66 22.37 23.35
N GLY A 321 32.20 22.60 22.12
CA GLY A 321 32.09 21.56 21.10
C GLY A 321 33.45 21.23 20.46
N VAL A 322 33.54 20.02 19.89
CA VAL A 322 34.62 19.60 18.98
C VAL A 322 33.95 19.05 17.71
N ALA A 323 34.35 19.51 16.54
CA ALA A 323 33.74 19.11 15.27
C ALA A 323 34.30 17.75 14.81
N ALA A 324 33.42 16.78 14.54
CA ALA A 324 33.76 15.51 13.94
C ALA A 324 33.35 15.50 12.45
N SER A 325 34.33 15.55 11.55
CA SER A 325 34.09 15.50 10.10
C SER A 325 33.74 14.08 9.66
N SER A 326 32.51 13.88 9.20
CA SER A 326 32.02 12.59 8.68
C SER A 326 31.78 12.65 7.18
N SER A 327 32.73 12.14 6.38
CA SER A 327 32.56 11.96 4.94
C SER A 327 31.67 10.74 4.65
N VAL A 328 30.38 10.98 4.42
CA VAL A 328 29.43 9.93 4.02
C VAL A 328 29.73 9.48 2.59
N ALA A 329 30.17 8.23 2.41
CA ALA A 329 30.34 7.64 1.09
C ALA A 329 28.97 7.39 0.44
N ALA A 330 28.86 7.65 -0.86
CA ALA A 330 27.63 7.42 -1.61
C ALA A 330 27.28 5.92 -1.67
N LEU A 331 26.01 5.59 -1.42
CA LEU A 331 25.51 4.22 -1.57
C LEU A 331 25.53 3.81 -3.06
N PRO A 332 25.90 2.55 -3.38
CA PRO A 332 25.83 2.06 -4.76
C PRO A 332 24.37 1.96 -5.22
N PRO A 333 24.10 2.04 -6.54
CA PRO A 333 22.75 1.93 -7.08
C PRO A 333 22.13 0.55 -6.77
N ALA A 334 20.84 0.54 -6.40
CA ALA A 334 20.11 -0.68 -6.08
C ALA A 334 19.94 -1.59 -7.31
N PRO A 335 20.01 -2.92 -7.14
CA PRO A 335 19.91 -3.87 -8.25
C PRO A 335 18.50 -3.89 -8.85
N THR A 336 18.40 -3.70 -10.17
CA THR A 336 17.14 -3.70 -10.94
C THR A 336 16.61 -5.09 -11.28
N SER A 337 16.95 -6.10 -10.47
CA SER A 337 16.51 -7.49 -10.69
C SER A 337 15.01 -7.64 -10.41
N PRO A 338 14.26 -8.41 -11.23
CA PRO A 338 12.85 -8.69 -10.97
C PRO A 338 12.70 -9.53 -9.69
N VAL A 339 11.58 -9.33 -8.98
CA VAL A 339 11.20 -10.18 -7.83
C VAL A 339 10.98 -11.61 -8.33
N TYR A 340 11.93 -12.49 -8.01
CA TYR A 340 11.81 -13.91 -8.30
C TYR A 340 10.90 -14.59 -7.28
N VAL A 341 9.97 -15.40 -7.77
CA VAL A 341 9.40 -16.49 -6.96
C VAL A 341 10.58 -17.42 -6.65
N ALA A 342 10.99 -17.48 -5.38
CA ALA A 342 12.11 -18.32 -5.00
C ALA A 342 11.75 -19.80 -5.21
N PRO A 343 12.68 -20.63 -5.71
CA PRO A 343 12.43 -22.07 -5.93
C PRO A 343 12.45 -22.81 -4.58
N PHE A 344 11.40 -22.60 -3.79
CA PHE A 344 11.16 -23.34 -2.56
C PHE A 344 10.90 -24.81 -2.87
N THR A 345 11.35 -25.68 -1.96
CA THR A 345 11.07 -27.12 -2.00
C THR A 345 9.58 -27.41 -2.09
N ALA A 346 9.23 -28.54 -2.73
CA ALA A 346 7.85 -29.00 -2.80
C ALA A 346 7.22 -29.07 -1.40
N PRO A 347 5.92 -28.75 -1.25
CA PRO A 347 5.27 -28.65 0.05
C PRO A 347 5.43 -29.95 0.83
N GLN A 348 6.00 -29.85 2.04
CA GLN A 348 6.15 -31.00 2.93
C GLN A 348 4.77 -31.41 3.46
N PRO A 349 4.45 -32.71 3.49
CA PRO A 349 3.24 -33.20 4.16
C PRO A 349 3.14 -32.72 5.61
N TYR A 350 1.92 -32.39 6.06
CA TYR A 350 1.65 -31.98 7.43
C TYR A 350 2.21 -32.96 8.48
N ASN A 351 2.08 -34.26 8.21
CA ASN A 351 2.55 -35.34 9.07
C ASN A 351 4.08 -35.30 9.31
N ASP A 352 4.85 -34.74 8.39
CA ASP A 352 6.32 -34.70 8.45
C ASP A 352 6.84 -33.47 9.22
N MET A 353 5.97 -32.48 9.48
CA MET A 353 6.28 -31.27 10.25
C MET A 353 5.60 -31.24 11.63
N CYS A 354 4.56 -32.04 11.86
CA CYS A 354 3.78 -32.06 13.10
C CYS A 354 3.58 -33.49 13.61
N VAL A 355 4.65 -34.13 14.08
CA VAL A 355 4.57 -35.37 14.87
C VAL A 355 4.01 -35.03 16.26
N PRO A 356 2.86 -35.57 16.68
CA PRO A 356 2.31 -35.30 18.00
C PRO A 356 3.04 -36.15 19.06
N ASP A 357 3.73 -35.49 19.99
CA ASP A 357 4.37 -36.14 21.15
C ASP A 357 3.33 -36.48 22.23
N ILE A 358 2.66 -37.63 22.06
CA ILE A 358 1.60 -38.10 22.96
C ILE A 358 2.21 -38.92 24.10
N THR A 359 2.67 -38.24 25.16
CA THR A 359 3.09 -38.89 26.41
C THR A 359 1.87 -39.45 27.16
N ILE A 360 1.54 -40.73 26.92
CA ILE A 360 0.50 -41.46 27.67
C ILE A 360 1.02 -41.80 29.08
N LYS A 361 0.43 -41.19 30.11
CA LYS A 361 0.69 -41.53 31.53
C LYS A 361 -0.39 -42.46 32.06
N TYR A 362 -0.03 -43.71 32.28
CA TYR A 362 -0.89 -44.67 32.99
C TYR A 362 -0.91 -44.33 34.48
N VAL A 363 -2.08 -43.94 34.98
CA VAL A 363 -2.36 -43.90 36.42
C VAL A 363 -2.99 -45.25 36.76
N TYR A 364 -2.24 -46.10 37.47
CA TYR A 364 -2.81 -47.28 38.12
C TYR A 364 -3.53 -46.83 39.39
N VAL A 365 -4.74 -47.37 39.60
CA VAL A 365 -5.65 -47.08 40.71
C VAL A 365 -5.99 -48.40 41.41
#